data_AF-A0A7Y5MN31-F1
#
_entry.id   AF-A0A7Y5MN31-F1
#
_cell.length_a   1.000
_cell.length_b   1.000
_cell.length_c   1.000
_cell.angle_alpha   90.00
_cell.angle_beta   90.00
_cell.angle_gamma   90.00
#
_symmetry.space_group_name_H-M   'P 1'
#
loop_
_entity.id
_entity.type
_entity.pdbx_description
1 polymer ?
#
loop_
_entity_poly.entity_id
_entity_poly.type
_entity_poly.pdbx_seq_one_letter_code
_entity_poly.pdbx_strand_id
1 'polypeptide(L)' 'HIRVVRNVQAGDIVVFFDNMDTPIMRAVDTHFAKGRVGFGSFDDTVDLREIVIRGE' A
#
# COMPACT_ATOMS: atom_id res chain seq x y z
N HIS A 1 -4.80 8.95 6.87
CA HIS A 1 -4.27 7.59 7.12
C HIS A 1 -4.33 6.79 5.82
N ILE A 2 -3.32 5.97 5.51
CA ILE A 2 -3.27 5.20 4.25
C ILE A 2 -3.04 3.73 4.61
N ARG A 3 -3.84 2.84 4.02
CA ARG A 3 -3.65 1.39 4.12
C ARG A 3 -3.60 0.77 2.74
N VAL A 4 -2.56 -0.03 2.51
CA VAL A 4 -2.38 -0.82 1.29
C VAL A 4 -2.52 -2.30 1.65
N VAL A 5 -3.42 -2.99 0.95
CA VAL A 5 -3.58 -4.45 1.05
C VAL A 5 -3.13 -5.06 -0.26
N ARG A 6 -2.30 -6.11 -0.17
CA ARG A 6 -1.74 -6.78 -1.34
C ARG A 6 -1.93 -8.29 -1.24
N ASN A 7 -2.50 -8.89 -2.29
CA ASN A 7 -2.50 -10.34 -2.49
C ASN A 7 -1.51 -10.69 -3.61
N VAL A 8 -0.40 -11.32 -3.25
CA VAL A 8 0.67 -11.63 -4.22
C VAL A 8 0.23 -12.66 -5.26
N GLN A 9 -0.58 -13.64 -4.86
CA GLN A 9 -1.00 -14.73 -5.75
C GLN A 9 -2.02 -14.25 -6.79
N ALA A 10 -2.99 -13.44 -6.36
CA ALA A 10 -4.02 -12.87 -7.25
C ALA A 10 -3.53 -11.63 -8.01
N GLY A 11 -2.49 -10.96 -7.51
CA GLY A 11 -1.99 -9.69 -8.05
C GLY A 11 -2.73 -8.46 -7.52
N ASP A 12 -3.70 -8.62 -6.63
CA ASP A 12 -4.50 -7.50 -6.11
C ASP A 12 -3.65 -6.52 -5.31
N ILE A 13 -3.80 -5.23 -5.63
CA ILE A 13 -3.26 -4.10 -4.88
C ILE A 13 -4.42 -3.13 -4.63
N VAL A 14 -4.76 -2.93 -3.36
CA VAL A 14 -5.93 -2.16 -2.95
C VAL A 14 -5.52 -1.07 -1.97
N VAL A 15 -5.92 0.17 -2.24
CA VAL A 15 -5.59 1.34 -1.41
C VAL A 15 -6.85 1.90 -0.74
N PHE A 16 -6.77 2.09 0.56
CA PHE A 16 -7.80 2.69 1.39
C PHE A 16 -7.28 4.01 1.97
N PHE A 17 -8.18 5.00 2.05
CA PHE A 17 -7.91 6.30 2.65
C PHE A 17 -8.70 6.45 3.95
N ASP A 18 -8.04 7.00 4.96
CA ASP A 18 -8.54 7.15 6.33
C ASP A 18 -9.12 5.85 6.91
N ASN A 19 -10.38 5.88 7.35
CA ASN A 19 -11.07 4.75 7.96
C ASN A 19 -12.16 4.19 7.03
N MET A 20 -12.01 4.39 5.72
CA MET A 20 -12.97 3.91 4.75
C MET A 20 -12.89 2.39 4.57
N ASP A 21 -14.06 1.75 4.50
CA ASP A 21 -14.19 0.35 4.08
C ASP A 21 -14.18 0.18 2.56
N THR A 22 -14.62 1.22 1.85
CA THR A 22 -14.55 1.26 0.38
C THR A 22 -13.18 1.78 -0.02
N PRO A 23 -12.40 1.06 -0.85
CA PRO A 23 -11.10 1.53 -1.28
C PRO A 23 -11.23 2.63 -2.34
N ILE A 24 -10.25 3.50 -2.37
CA ILE A 24 -10.15 4.61 -3.32
C ILE A 24 -9.46 4.19 -4.63
N MET A 25 -8.71 3.08 -4.62
CA MET A 25 -7.97 2.59 -5.78
C MET A 25 -7.82 1.07 -5.74
N ARG A 26 -7.87 0.44 -6.93
CA ARG A 26 -7.61 -0.98 -7.15
C ARG A 26 -6.73 -1.16 -8.40
N ALA A 27 -5.79 -2.09 -8.33
CA ALA A 27 -4.98 -2.54 -9.46
C ALA A 27 -4.73 -4.04 -9.35
N VAL A 28 -4.45 -4.68 -10.48
CA VAL A 28 -4.03 -6.09 -10.56
C VAL A 28 -2.70 -6.15 -11.29
N ASP A 29 -1.65 -6.61 -10.61
CA ASP A 29 -0.30 -6.75 -11.15
C ASP A 29 0.45 -7.93 -10.53
N THR A 30 1.08 -8.75 -11.39
CA THR A 30 1.79 -9.97 -10.99
C THR A 30 3.29 -9.93 -11.31
N HIS A 31 3.85 -8.79 -11.71
CA HIS A 31 5.23 -8.71 -12.20
C HIS A 31 6.26 -8.94 -11.07
N PHE A 32 6.03 -8.34 -9.90
CA PHE A 32 6.99 -8.39 -8.79
C PHE A 32 6.45 -9.14 -7.58
N ALA A 33 6.86 -10.39 -7.36
CA ALA A 33 6.34 -11.17 -6.23
C ALA A 33 6.82 -10.65 -4.86
N LYS A 34 8.12 -10.33 -4.73
CA LYS A 34 8.78 -10.00 -3.46
C LYS A 34 9.72 -8.80 -3.60
N GLY A 35 9.91 -8.07 -2.52
CA GLY A 35 10.76 -6.89 -2.46
C GLY A 35 10.82 -6.30 -1.05
N ARG A 36 11.41 -5.11 -0.92
CA ARG A 36 11.40 -4.32 0.33
C ARG A 36 10.28 -3.28 0.30
N VAL A 37 9.79 -2.90 1.49
CA VAL A 37 8.90 -1.74 1.64
C VAL A 37 9.76 -0.49 1.79
N GLY A 38 9.43 0.55 1.04
CA GLY A 38 10.10 1.85 1.09
C GLY A 38 9.09 2.99 1.09
N PHE A 39 9.52 4.15 1.55
CA PHE A 39 8.72 5.37 1.59
C PHE A 39 9.51 6.50 0.94
N GLY A 40 8.79 7.39 0.26
CA GLY A 40 9.39 8.55 -0.39
C GLY A 40 8.36 9.66 -0.56
N SER A 41 8.85 10.89 -0.68
CA SER A 41 8.08 12.04 -1.13
C SER A 41 8.50 12.44 -2.54
N PHE A 42 7.69 13.28 -3.17
CA PHE A 42 7.98 13.87 -4.47
C PHE A 42 7.58 15.34 -4.42
N ASP A 43 8.49 16.24 -4.80
CA ASP A 43 8.36 17.71 -4.79
C ASP A 43 7.96 18.40 -3.48
N ASP A 44 7.81 17.64 -2.38
CA ASP A 44 7.49 18.15 -1.05
C ASP A 44 8.17 17.36 0.08
N THR A 45 8.12 17.91 1.30
CA THR A 45 8.53 17.20 2.52
C THR A 45 7.34 16.46 3.12
N VAL A 46 7.57 15.24 3.62
CA VAL A 46 6.54 14.43 4.28
C VAL A 46 6.97 14.07 5.70
N ASP A 47 6.01 14.04 6.65
CA ASP A 47 6.17 13.43 7.96
C ASP A 47 5.43 12.09 7.98
N LEU A 48 6.14 11.01 8.30
CA LEU A 48 5.61 9.65 8.34
C LEU A 48 5.73 9.11 9.75
N ARG A 49 4.60 8.67 10.31
CA ARG A 49 4.52 8.11 11.66
C ARG A 49 3.60 6.89 11.66
N GLU A 50 3.71 6.07 12.70
CA GLU A 50 2.84 4.91 12.93
C GLU A 50 2.84 3.88 11.79
N ILE A 51 4.02 3.65 11.21
CA ILE A 51 4.21 2.69 10.13
C ILE A 51 4.11 1.27 10.70
N VAL A 52 3.15 0.50 10.22
CA VAL A 52 2.95 -0.90 10.60
C VAL A 52 2.93 -1.77 9.34
N ILE A 53 3.78 -2.79 9.31
CA ILE A 53 3.79 -3.80 8.24
C ILE A 53 3.33 -5.12 8.86
N ARG A 54 2.34 -5.76 8.23
CA ARG A 54 1.80 -7.06 8.63
C ARG A 54 1.86 -7.99 7.43
N GLY A 55 2.21 -9.25 7.68
CA GLY A 55 2.14 -10.33 6.72
C GLY A 55 1.60 -11.57 7.42
N GLU A 56 1.10 -12.51 6.63
CA GLU A 56 0.77 -13.88 7.05
C GLU A 56 1.91 -14.83 6.69
#